data_AF-A0A8T6I9J0-F1
#
_entry.id   AF-A0A8T6I9J0-F1
#
_cell.length_a   1.000
_cell.length_b   1.000
_cell.length_c   1.000
_cell.angle_alpha   90.00
_cell.angle_beta   90.00
_cell.angle_gamma   90.00
#
_symmetry.space_group_name_H-M   'P 1'
#
loop_
_entity.id
_entity.type
_entity.pdbx_description
1 polymer ?
#
loop_
_entity_poly.entity_id
_entity_poly.type
_entity_poly.pdbx_seq_one_letter_code
_entity_poly.pdbx_strand_id
1 'polypeptide(L)'
;ERVKALRDGRGTDVIYDPVGGDVFDESMRCIAPFGRLLIIGFTSGRPALAKTNRLLIKDAEAIGLRIDHMLEHEPAWAARNDRALFGWLASGRIRPYVSHRVPLSNTPEALRLIAERKAVGKVVVVND
;
A
#
# COMPACT_ATOMS: atom_id res chain seq x y z
N GLU A 1 11.25 -15.04 -8.17
CA GLU A 1 12.73 -15.15 -8.18
C GLU A 1 13.47 -13.95 -7.60
N ARG A 2 13.40 -12.72 -8.16
CA ARG A 2 14.21 -11.59 -7.66
C ARG A 2 14.07 -11.30 -6.16
N VAL A 3 12.84 -11.29 -5.63
CA VAL A 3 12.58 -11.07 -4.20
C VAL A 3 13.27 -12.12 -3.33
N LYS A 4 13.18 -13.40 -3.71
CA LYS A 4 13.84 -14.49 -2.98
C LYS A 4 15.36 -14.39 -3.06
N ALA A 5 15.91 -14.02 -4.23
CA ALA A 5 17.34 -13.83 -4.40
C ALA A 5 17.91 -12.72 -3.50
N LEU A 6 17.15 -11.64 -3.27
CA LEU A 6 17.53 -10.58 -2.32
C LEU A 6 17.45 -11.00 -0.84
N ARG A 7 16.88 -12.18 -0.57
CA ARG A 7 16.60 -12.71 0.77
C ARG A 7 17.11 -14.15 0.90
N ASP A 8 18.18 -14.51 0.19
CA ASP A 8 18.85 -15.81 0.27
C ASP A 8 17.89 -17.01 0.15
N GLY A 9 16.90 -16.89 -0.73
CA GLY A 9 15.88 -17.92 -0.95
C GLY A 9 14.72 -17.92 0.05
N ARG A 10 14.85 -17.25 1.21
CA ARG A 10 13.84 -17.26 2.29
C ARG A 10 12.52 -16.61 1.87
N GLY A 11 12.59 -15.50 1.13
CA GLY A 11 11.44 -14.66 0.81
C GLY A 11 11.25 -13.51 1.80
N THR A 12 10.07 -12.90 1.79
CA THR A 12 9.76 -11.67 2.52
C THR A 12 8.88 -11.93 3.74
N ASP A 13 9.17 -11.26 4.87
CA ASP A 13 8.40 -11.42 6.11
C ASP A 13 7.05 -10.66 6.08
N VAL A 14 7.00 -9.49 5.42
CA VAL A 14 5.78 -8.69 5.26
C VAL A 14 5.69 -8.16 3.83
N ILE A 15 4.55 -8.38 3.17
CA ILE A 15 4.25 -7.84 1.84
C ILE A 15 3.08 -6.86 1.95
N TYR A 16 3.25 -5.66 1.41
CA TYR A 16 2.21 -4.66 1.27
C TYR A 16 1.69 -4.67 -0.17
N ASP A 17 0.43 -5.04 -0.38
CA ASP A 17 -0.13 -5.26 -1.71
C ASP A 17 -1.29 -4.29 -2.04
N PRO A 18 -1.00 -3.21 -2.79
CA PRO A 18 -2.02 -2.32 -3.37
C PRO A 18 -2.48 -2.76 -4.78
N VAL A 19 -1.94 -3.85 -5.33
CA VAL A 19 -2.04 -4.19 -6.75
C VAL A 19 -3.08 -5.27 -6.99
N GLY A 20 -3.03 -6.38 -6.24
CA GLY A 20 -3.87 -7.54 -6.48
C GLY A 20 -3.47 -8.31 -7.75
N GLY A 21 -4.44 -8.99 -8.37
CA GLY A 21 -4.23 -9.77 -9.60
C GLY A 21 -3.06 -10.75 -9.53
N ASP A 22 -2.27 -10.80 -10.61
CA ASP A 22 -1.13 -11.71 -10.74
C ASP A 22 0.04 -11.33 -9.82
N VAL A 23 0.13 -10.05 -9.44
CA VAL A 23 1.15 -9.57 -8.48
C VAL A 23 0.93 -10.20 -7.12
N PHE A 24 -0.31 -10.29 -6.64
CA PHE A 24 -0.63 -10.98 -5.40
C PHE A 24 -0.30 -12.48 -5.47
N ASP A 25 -0.54 -13.12 -6.61
CA ASP A 25 -0.20 -14.53 -6.83
C ASP A 25 1.31 -14.78 -6.70
N GLU A 26 2.14 -13.85 -7.17
CA GLU A 26 3.60 -13.88 -7.01
C GLU A 26 4.04 -13.48 -5.60
N SER A 27 3.34 -12.55 -4.94
CA SER A 27 3.53 -12.24 -3.52
C SER A 27 3.37 -13.48 -2.65
N MET A 28 2.31 -14.28 -2.88
CA MET A 28 2.11 -15.56 -2.18
C MET A 28 3.21 -16.60 -2.47
N ARG A 29 3.90 -16.53 -3.62
CA ARG A 29 5.03 -17.43 -3.91
C ARG A 29 6.31 -17.00 -3.22
N CYS A 30 6.47 -15.69 -2.98
CA CYS A 30 7.70 -15.11 -2.43
C CYS A 30 7.61 -14.69 -0.96
N ILE A 31 6.47 -14.90 -0.31
CA ILE A 31 6.35 -14.78 1.14
C ILE A 31 7.19 -15.86 1.86
N ALA A 32 7.85 -15.46 2.94
CA ALA A 32 8.58 -16.34 3.84
C ALA A 32 7.62 -17.16 4.72
N PRO A 33 8.09 -18.26 5.33
CA PRO A 33 7.37 -18.90 6.43
C PRO A 33 7.02 -17.89 7.54
N PHE A 34 5.81 -17.98 8.11
CA PHE A 34 5.25 -17.06 9.09
C PHE A 34 5.09 -15.60 8.60
N GLY A 35 5.09 -15.41 7.29
CA GLY A 35 4.97 -14.08 6.69
C GLY A 35 3.54 -13.55 6.64
N ARG A 36 3.41 -12.24 6.46
CA ARG A 36 2.12 -11.53 6.41
C ARG A 36 1.93 -10.80 5.09
N LEU A 37 0.81 -11.07 4.42
CA LEU A 37 0.35 -10.35 3.23
C LEU A 37 -0.73 -9.35 3.62
N LEU A 38 -0.39 -8.06 3.57
CA LEU A 38 -1.32 -6.95 3.85
C LEU A 38 -1.95 -6.45 2.56
N ILE A 39 -3.24 -6.72 2.39
CA ILE A 39 -4.04 -6.38 1.20
C ILE A 39 -4.74 -5.05 1.46
N ILE A 40 -4.42 -4.04 0.64
CA ILE A 40 -4.93 -2.67 0.84
C ILE A 40 -5.54 -2.05 -0.42
N GLY A 41 -5.53 -2.75 -1.55
CA GLY A 41 -6.14 -2.26 -2.79
C GLY A 41 -5.93 -3.18 -3.98
N PHE A 42 -6.51 -2.77 -5.12
CA PHE A 42 -6.54 -3.55 -6.37
C PHE A 42 -6.23 -2.67 -7.59
N THR A 43 -5.09 -1.99 -7.61
CA THR A 43 -4.72 -1.07 -8.71
C THR A 43 -4.57 -1.77 -10.07
N SER A 44 -4.43 -3.09 -10.10
CA SER A 44 -4.52 -3.89 -11.32
C SER A 44 -5.92 -3.96 -11.93
N GLY A 45 -6.95 -3.54 -11.19
CA GLY A 45 -8.36 -3.66 -11.59
C GLY A 45 -8.97 -5.03 -11.33
N ARG A 46 -8.20 -5.99 -10.77
CA ARG A 46 -8.67 -7.35 -10.49
C ARG A 46 -8.34 -7.78 -9.06
N PRO A 47 -9.31 -8.23 -8.26
CA PRO A 47 -9.02 -8.86 -6.98
C PRO A 47 -8.33 -10.21 -7.18
N ALA A 48 -7.48 -10.59 -6.23
CA ALA A 48 -6.82 -11.89 -6.23
C ALA A 48 -7.50 -12.85 -5.23
N LEU A 49 -7.40 -14.14 -5.51
CA LEU A 49 -7.89 -15.19 -4.61
C LEU A 49 -6.72 -15.74 -3.79
N ALA A 50 -6.83 -15.67 -2.46
CA ALA A 50 -5.84 -16.26 -1.56
C ALA A 50 -5.85 -17.78 -1.68
N LYS A 51 -4.78 -18.34 -2.23
CA LYS A 51 -4.59 -19.78 -2.35
C LYS A 51 -4.27 -20.36 -0.97
N THR A 52 -5.28 -20.90 -0.31
CA THR A 52 -5.19 -21.38 1.09
C THR A 52 -4.09 -22.43 1.29
N ASN A 53 -3.80 -23.26 0.31
CA ASN A 53 -2.68 -24.20 0.35
C ASN A 53 -1.31 -23.51 0.48
N ARG A 54 -1.14 -22.33 -0.13
CA ARG A 54 0.11 -21.54 0.01
C ARG A 54 0.21 -20.88 1.37
N LEU A 55 -0.91 -20.42 1.94
CA LEU A 55 -0.94 -19.92 3.31
C LEU A 55 -0.54 -21.04 4.27
N LEU A 56 -1.13 -22.24 4.12
CA LEU A 56 -0.84 -23.41 4.94
C LEU A 56 0.65 -23.81 4.89
N ILE A 57 1.22 -24.00 3.70
CA ILE A 57 2.61 -24.45 3.55
C ILE A 57 3.62 -23.43 4.10
N LYS A 58 3.22 -22.17 4.21
CA LYS A 58 4.06 -21.08 4.71
C LYS A 58 3.69 -20.63 6.11
N ASP A 59 2.71 -21.26 6.77
CA ASP A 59 2.17 -20.76 8.04
C ASP A 59 1.89 -19.24 7.99
N ALA A 60 1.41 -18.76 6.85
CA ALA A 60 1.34 -17.34 6.52
C ALA A 60 -0.07 -16.76 6.72
N GLU A 61 -0.12 -15.45 6.95
CA GLU A 61 -1.37 -14.70 7.14
C GLU A 61 -1.71 -13.87 5.88
N ALA A 62 -2.99 -13.82 5.54
CA ALA A 62 -3.53 -12.85 4.59
C ALA A 62 -4.47 -11.90 5.35
N ILE A 63 -4.14 -10.61 5.36
CA ILE A 63 -4.78 -9.60 6.19
C ILE A 63 -5.38 -8.54 5.27
N GLY A 64 -6.70 -8.37 5.31
CA GLY A 64 -7.37 -7.23 4.67
C GLY A 64 -7.35 -6.02 5.60
N LEU A 65 -6.94 -4.86 5.09
CA LEU A 65 -7.00 -3.59 5.82
C LEU A 65 -7.73 -2.53 4.99
N ARG A 66 -8.87 -2.08 5.52
CA ARG A 66 -9.59 -0.89 5.04
C ARG A 66 -9.44 0.22 6.07
N ILE A 67 -8.88 1.36 5.66
CA ILE A 67 -8.59 2.45 6.60
C ILE A 67 -9.88 3.10 7.12
N ASP A 68 -10.90 3.23 6.28
CA ASP A 68 -12.25 3.66 6.63
C ASP A 68 -12.89 2.76 7.71
N HIS A 69 -12.75 1.44 7.59
CA HIS A 69 -13.21 0.51 8.63
C HIS A 69 -12.50 0.71 9.97
N MET A 70 -11.19 0.97 9.96
CA MET A 70 -10.45 1.28 11.18
C MET A 70 -10.94 2.59 11.81
N LEU A 71 -11.21 3.62 10.98
CA LEU A 71 -11.76 4.90 11.45
C LEU A 71 -13.15 4.73 12.08
N GLU A 72 -14.00 3.90 11.47
CA GLU A 72 -15.40 3.69 11.89
C GLU A 72 -15.51 2.80 13.12
N HIS A 73 -14.83 1.65 13.14
CA HIS A 73 -15.03 0.63 14.16
C HIS A 73 -13.96 0.66 15.26
N GLU A 74 -12.79 1.23 15.00
CA GLU A 74 -11.65 1.24 15.92
C GLU A 74 -11.06 2.66 16.09
N PRO A 75 -11.85 3.66 16.51
CA PRO A 75 -11.43 5.06 16.55
C PRO A 75 -10.21 5.32 17.46
N ALA A 76 -10.08 4.54 18.54
CA ALA A 76 -8.91 4.61 19.42
C ALA A 76 -7.62 4.14 18.70
N TRP A 77 -7.72 3.12 17.85
CA TRP A 77 -6.62 2.66 17.02
C TRP A 77 -6.30 3.68 15.92
N ALA A 78 -7.31 4.22 15.25
CA ALA A 78 -7.15 5.30 14.28
C ALA A 78 -6.39 6.50 14.87
N ALA A 79 -6.84 7.02 16.01
CA ALA A 79 -6.21 8.17 16.66
C ALA A 79 -4.76 7.89 17.08
N ARG A 80 -4.43 6.63 17.43
CA ARG A 80 -3.03 6.22 17.68
C ARG A 80 -2.18 6.25 16.42
N ASN A 81 -2.71 5.78 15.28
CA ASN A 81 -2.00 5.85 14.00
C ASN A 81 -1.76 7.30 13.56
N ASP A 82 -2.76 8.17 13.69
CA ASP A 82 -2.62 9.58 13.32
C ASP A 82 -1.54 10.26 14.15
N ARG A 83 -1.54 10.06 15.48
CA ARG A 83 -0.48 10.59 16.35
C ARG A 83 0.91 10.13 15.94
N ALA A 84 1.06 8.85 15.58
CA ALA A 84 2.34 8.32 15.12
C ALA A 84 2.77 8.95 13.78
N LEU A 85 1.85 9.04 12.82
CA LEU A 85 2.11 9.59 11.48
C LEU A 85 2.49 11.08 11.55
N PHE A 86 1.72 11.89 12.27
CA PHE A 86 2.01 13.31 12.45
C PHE A 86 3.28 13.53 13.28
N GLY A 87 3.56 12.68 14.26
CA GLY A 87 4.84 12.70 14.99
C GLY A 87 6.04 12.42 14.06
N TRP A 88 5.91 11.46 13.15
CA TRP A 88 6.96 11.19 12.15
C TRP A 88 7.11 12.34 11.15
N LEU A 89 6.02 12.99 10.76
CA LEU A 89 6.06 14.15 9.88
C LEU A 89 6.75 15.33 10.57
N ALA A 90 6.35 15.66 11.80
CA ALA A 90 6.90 16.75 12.59
C ALA A 90 8.40 16.57 12.89
N SER A 91 8.84 15.33 13.13
CA SER A 91 10.27 14.99 13.31
C SER A 91 11.06 14.89 12.00
N GLY A 92 10.40 14.99 10.85
CA GLY A 92 11.04 14.84 9.53
C GLY A 92 11.45 13.41 9.18
N ARG A 93 11.01 12.40 9.95
CA ARG A 93 11.22 10.97 9.67
C ARG A 93 10.51 10.50 8.41
N ILE A 94 9.36 11.11 8.10
CA ILE A 94 8.69 10.95 6.81
C ILE A 94 8.62 12.28 6.10
N ARG A 95 8.79 12.25 4.77
CA ARG A 95 8.73 13.42 3.89
C ARG A 95 7.84 13.06 2.70
N PRO A 96 6.53 13.40 2.74
CA PRO A 96 5.63 13.12 1.64
C PRO A 96 6.14 13.74 0.34
N TYR A 97 6.26 12.92 -0.71
CA TYR A 97 6.71 13.39 -2.01
C TYR A 97 5.54 14.02 -2.77
N VAL A 98 5.55 15.36 -2.86
CA VAL A 98 4.61 16.12 -3.70
C VAL A 98 5.22 16.23 -5.09
N SER A 99 4.65 15.50 -6.03
CA SER A 99 5.15 15.41 -7.40
C SER A 99 4.73 16.60 -8.24
N HIS A 100 3.52 17.10 -8.01
CA HIS A 100 2.93 18.22 -8.77
C HIS A 100 2.17 19.13 -7.81
N ARG A 101 2.32 20.44 -8.01
CA ARG A 101 1.45 21.47 -7.42
C ARG A 101 0.71 22.14 -8.55
N VAL A 102 -0.61 22.11 -8.49
CA VAL A 102 -1.47 22.63 -9.54
C VAL A 102 -2.37 23.71 -8.93
N PRO A 103 -2.48 24.91 -9.54
CA PRO A 103 -3.40 25.93 -9.07
C PRO A 103 -4.84 25.42 -9.03
N LEU A 104 -5.64 25.92 -8.09
CA LEU A 104 -7.05 25.54 -7.92
C LEU A 104 -7.84 25.79 -9.21
N SER A 105 -7.58 26.94 -9.85
CA SER A 105 -8.11 27.29 -11.17
C SER A 105 -7.80 26.27 -12.28
N ASN A 106 -6.78 25.43 -12.11
CA ASN A 106 -6.37 24.40 -13.08
C ASN A 106 -6.52 22.96 -12.54
N THR A 107 -7.48 22.72 -11.65
CA THR A 107 -7.83 21.37 -11.17
C THR A 107 -8.01 20.31 -12.28
N PRO A 108 -8.56 20.63 -13.48
CA PRO A 108 -8.62 19.66 -14.58
C PRO A 108 -7.27 19.05 -14.98
N GLU A 109 -6.17 19.82 -14.91
CA GLU A 109 -4.81 19.30 -15.14
C GLU A 109 -4.40 18.28 -14.07
N ALA A 110 -4.67 18.58 -12.80
CA ALA A 110 -4.35 17.69 -11.69
C ALA A 110 -5.01 16.31 -11.86
N LEU A 111 -6.28 16.28 -12.29
CA LEU A 111 -6.99 15.04 -12.58
C LEU A 111 -6.42 14.32 -13.79
N ARG A 112 -6.04 15.05 -14.85
CA ARG A 112 -5.42 14.48 -16.05
C ARG A 112 -4.09 13.79 -15.75
N LEU A 113 -3.23 14.42 -14.94
CA LEU A 113 -1.96 13.83 -14.50
C LEU A 113 -2.13 12.48 -13.80
N ILE A 114 -3.20 12.34 -13.00
CA ILE A 114 -3.54 11.09 -12.31
C ILE A 114 -4.07 10.06 -13.32
N ALA A 115 -5.03 10.46 -14.16
CA ALA A 115 -5.66 9.58 -15.14
C ALA A 115 -4.66 9.01 -16.16
N GLU A 116 -3.72 9.85 -16.61
CA GLU A 116 -2.65 9.47 -17.55
C GLU A 116 -1.47 8.75 -16.86
N ARG A 117 -1.56 8.50 -15.55
CA ARG A 117 -0.50 7.85 -14.74
C ARG A 117 0.85 8.56 -14.81
N LYS A 118 0.86 9.88 -14.98
CA LYS A 118 2.08 10.72 -15.00
C LYS A 118 2.53 11.14 -13.59
N ALA A 119 1.66 10.99 -12.60
CA ALA A 119 1.98 11.30 -11.21
C ALA A 119 2.74 10.14 -10.53
N VAL A 120 4.01 10.37 -10.20
CA VAL A 120 4.77 9.53 -9.25
C VAL A 120 4.79 10.27 -7.92
N GLY A 121 3.98 9.86 -6.94
CA GLY A 121 3.78 10.61 -5.68
C GLY A 121 2.48 11.41 -5.68
N LYS A 122 2.38 12.45 -4.83
CA LYS A 122 1.13 13.18 -4.62
C LYS A 122 1.00 14.40 -5.55
N VAL A 123 -0.11 14.49 -6.26
CA VAL A 123 -0.58 15.74 -6.88
C VAL A 123 -1.35 16.53 -5.83
N VAL A 124 -0.98 17.80 -5.63
CA VAL A 124 -1.59 18.72 -4.66
C VAL A 124 -2.18 19.90 -5.41
N VAL A 125 -3.46 20.16 -5.19
CA VAL A 125 -4.11 21.40 -5.63
C VAL A 125 -3.84 22.47 -4.59
N VAL A 126 -3.37 23.63 -5.02
CA VAL A 126 -3.06 24.78 -4.16
C VAL A 126 -3.95 25.97 -4.52
N ASN A 127 -4.27 26.82 -3.55
CA ASN A 127 -4.96 28.08 -3.85
C ASN A 127 -4.14 28.93 -4.84
N ASP A 128 -4.84 29.73 -5.64
CA ASP A 128 -4.21 30.69 -6.56
C ASP A 128 -3.36 31.74 -5.81
#